data_AF-A0A519MNR7-F1
#
_entry.id   AF-A0A519MNR7-F1
#
_cell.length_a   1.000
_cell.length_b   1.000
_cell.length_c   1.000
_cell.angle_alpha   90.00
_cell.angle_beta   90.00
_cell.angle_gamma   90.00
#
_symmetry.space_group_name_H-M   'P 1'
#
loop_
_entity.id
_entity.type
_entity.pdbx_description
1 polymer ?
#
loop_
_entity_poly.entity_id
_entity_poly.type
_entity_poly.pdbx_seq_one_letter_code
_entity_poly.pdbx_strand_id
1 'polypeptide(L)'
;YCIPFYMATKDQQVARNLLTYRYNHLEKAIENAQKLGFTNGAALYPMVTMNGEECHNEWEITFEEIHRNGAIAFAIYNFYRFTGDYSYIPEKGLEVLIGISRFWQQRATYSTNRNKYVILGVTGPNEYENNVNNNFYTNYIAKWCIDYTLEQIAKVEEEYPADHSRIMVKTNLDAAELAKWKMVADGMYFPYSEENGVYLQQDGFLDKELVKVADLDKSQRPINQKWSWDRILRSPYIKQADVLQGFYFFEDHFTREQLEQHFDFYEPYTVHESSLSPCVHSIQAAVLGRMDQAYTFYLRTSRLDLDDYNKEVEEGCHITSMAGTWMSIVEGFGGMRVKDDALHFEPRIPQQWDGYSFKINFRGQVLKVSVNAADTKFTLEGEKELTVFVNGTAVTVEPNTLVTV
;
A
#
# COMPACT_ATOMS: atom_id res chain seq x y z
N TYR A 1 3.24 4.50 2.39
CA TYR A 1 3.12 5.80 3.08
C TYR A 1 4.21 6.80 2.70
N CYS A 2 5.49 6.63 3.05
CA CYS A 2 6.48 7.70 2.82
C CYS A 2 6.97 7.85 1.36
N ILE A 3 7.07 6.75 0.59
CA ILE A 3 7.53 6.76 -0.82
C ILE A 3 6.75 7.77 -1.69
N PRO A 4 5.40 7.78 -1.72
CA PRO A 4 4.64 8.76 -2.51
C PRO A 4 5.01 10.22 -2.23
N PHE A 5 5.15 10.57 -0.95
CA PHE A 5 5.55 11.93 -0.55
C PHE A 5 6.91 12.32 -1.12
N TYR A 6 7.93 11.46 -0.99
CA TYR A 6 9.27 11.78 -1.51
C TYR A 6 9.31 11.82 -3.03
N MET A 7 8.60 10.92 -3.72
CA MET A 7 8.52 10.93 -5.17
C MET A 7 7.91 12.23 -5.70
N ALA A 8 6.85 12.72 -5.05
CA ALA A 8 6.14 13.90 -5.52
C ALA A 8 6.78 15.22 -5.07
N THR A 9 7.52 15.27 -3.97
CA THR A 9 7.98 16.53 -3.36
C THR A 9 9.49 16.76 -3.42
N LYS A 10 10.27 15.74 -3.80
CA LYS A 10 11.74 15.82 -3.87
C LYS A 10 12.23 15.44 -5.27
N ASP A 11 13.55 15.51 -5.42
CA ASP A 11 14.24 14.96 -6.57
C ASP A 11 14.01 13.43 -6.62
N GLN A 12 13.83 12.89 -7.83
CA GLN A 12 13.53 11.47 -8.06
C GLN A 12 14.61 10.55 -7.46
N GLN A 13 15.85 11.04 -7.33
CA GLN A 13 16.96 10.32 -6.71
C GLN A 13 16.68 9.95 -5.25
N VAL A 14 15.87 10.73 -4.52
CA VAL A 14 15.52 10.40 -3.12
C VAL A 14 14.71 9.10 -3.05
N ALA A 15 13.68 8.97 -3.87
CA ALA A 15 12.89 7.75 -3.94
C ALA A 15 13.71 6.56 -4.48
N ARG A 16 14.55 6.80 -5.49
CA ARG A 16 15.51 5.81 -5.99
C ARG A 16 16.47 5.31 -4.90
N ASN A 17 16.94 6.20 -4.03
CA ASN A 17 17.82 5.85 -2.91
C ASN A 17 17.09 5.00 -1.85
N LEU A 18 15.81 5.29 -1.56
CA LEU A 18 15.00 4.46 -0.66
C LEU A 18 14.81 3.03 -1.20
N LEU A 19 14.63 2.88 -2.51
CA LEU A 19 14.58 1.56 -3.14
C LEU A 19 15.96 0.90 -3.21
N THR A 20 17.02 1.67 -3.47
CA THR A 20 18.41 1.17 -3.47
C THR A 20 18.81 0.68 -2.07
N TYR A 21 18.34 1.32 -1.01
CA TYR A 21 18.51 0.83 0.37
C TYR A 21 17.93 -0.59 0.54
N ARG A 22 16.76 -0.88 -0.04
CA ARG A 22 16.17 -2.23 -0.01
C ARG A 22 16.97 -3.23 -0.84
N TYR A 23 17.45 -2.82 -2.03
CA TYR A 23 18.33 -3.66 -2.83
C TYR A 23 19.63 -4.01 -2.08
N ASN A 24 20.28 -3.04 -1.43
CA ASN A 24 21.50 -3.27 -0.66
C ASN A 24 21.30 -4.24 0.52
N HIS A 25 20.07 -4.40 0.99
CA HIS A 25 19.70 -5.35 2.05
C HIS A 25 19.07 -6.65 1.53
N LEU A 26 19.10 -6.91 0.21
CA LEU A 26 18.54 -8.13 -0.36
C LEU A 26 19.18 -9.40 0.21
N GLU A 27 20.51 -9.44 0.33
CA GLU A 27 21.21 -10.58 0.95
C GLU A 27 20.78 -10.80 2.41
N LYS A 28 20.58 -9.71 3.17
CA LYS A 28 20.06 -9.81 4.55
C LYS A 28 18.62 -10.33 4.62
N ALA A 29 17.78 -9.95 3.66
CA ALA A 29 16.43 -10.50 3.54
C ALA A 29 16.46 -12.00 3.16
N ILE A 30 17.43 -12.43 2.35
CA ILE A 30 17.64 -13.84 2.01
C ILE A 30 18.12 -14.63 3.24
N GLU A 31 19.13 -14.12 3.96
CA GLU A 31 19.59 -14.70 5.24
C GLU A 31 18.43 -14.84 6.23
N ASN A 32 17.55 -13.83 6.31
CA ASN A 32 16.39 -13.86 7.18
C ASN A 32 15.39 -14.96 6.77
N ALA A 33 15.09 -15.09 5.48
CA ALA A 33 14.23 -16.16 4.99
C ALA A 33 14.83 -17.56 5.24
N GLN A 34 16.13 -17.73 5.08
CA GLN A 34 16.82 -18.99 5.37
C GLN A 34 16.68 -19.44 6.82
N LYS A 35 16.71 -18.50 7.78
CA LYS A 35 16.46 -18.80 9.20
C LYS A 35 15.07 -19.39 9.45
N LEU A 36 14.10 -19.10 8.57
CA LEU A 36 12.74 -19.60 8.63
C LEU A 36 12.49 -20.82 7.73
N GLY A 37 13.56 -21.39 7.14
CA GLY A 37 13.48 -22.60 6.32
C GLY A 37 13.18 -22.36 4.84
N PHE A 38 13.19 -21.12 4.36
CA PHE A 38 13.07 -20.82 2.93
C PHE A 38 14.42 -20.99 2.22
N THR A 39 14.37 -21.33 0.93
CA THR A 39 15.56 -21.72 0.15
C THR A 39 15.61 -21.01 -1.20
N ASN A 40 16.60 -21.34 -2.03
CA ASN A 40 16.75 -20.86 -3.41
C ASN A 40 16.86 -19.33 -3.56
N GLY A 41 17.29 -18.60 -2.53
CA GLY A 41 17.34 -17.13 -2.56
C GLY A 41 15.98 -16.46 -2.40
N ALA A 42 15.00 -17.14 -1.80
CA ALA A 42 13.82 -16.46 -1.26
C ALA A 42 14.22 -15.35 -0.29
N ALA A 43 13.61 -14.18 -0.41
CA ALA A 43 13.89 -13.02 0.41
C ALA A 43 12.68 -12.66 1.25
N LEU A 44 12.84 -12.60 2.57
CA LEU A 44 11.88 -12.03 3.51
C LEU A 44 12.53 -10.84 4.18
N TYR A 45 12.15 -9.64 3.75
CA TYR A 45 12.66 -8.43 4.38
C TYR A 45 12.28 -8.39 5.86
N PRO A 46 13.11 -7.80 6.73
CA PRO A 46 12.75 -7.64 8.14
C PRO A 46 11.58 -6.66 8.32
N MET A 47 10.81 -6.85 9.39
CA MET A 47 9.76 -5.92 9.83
C MET A 47 10.39 -4.62 10.33
N VAL A 48 11.35 -4.73 11.27
CA VAL A 48 12.10 -3.58 11.79
C VAL A 48 13.58 -3.79 11.55
N THR A 49 14.24 -2.79 10.99
CA THR A 49 15.66 -2.88 10.70
C THR A 49 16.34 -1.52 10.59
N MET A 50 17.64 -1.51 10.90
CA MET A 50 18.55 -0.42 10.58
C MET A 50 19.58 -0.84 9.52
N ASN A 51 20.12 -2.06 9.66
CA ASN A 51 21.25 -2.62 8.88
C ASN A 51 20.86 -3.78 7.94
N GLY A 52 19.56 -4.04 7.77
CA GLY A 52 19.02 -5.15 7.00
C GLY A 52 18.68 -6.39 7.84
N GLU A 53 19.18 -6.51 9.07
CA GLU A 53 18.82 -7.59 9.98
C GLU A 53 17.53 -7.26 10.73
N GLU A 54 16.75 -8.30 11.03
CA GLU A 54 15.57 -8.18 11.87
C GLU A 54 15.97 -7.81 13.30
N CYS A 55 15.37 -6.75 13.84
CA CYS A 55 15.59 -6.32 15.22
C CYS A 55 14.30 -6.17 16.03
N HIS A 56 13.16 -6.64 15.52
CA HIS A 56 11.90 -6.71 16.25
C HIS A 56 11.79 -8.01 17.06
N ASN A 57 11.25 -7.93 18.28
CA ASN A 57 11.24 -9.03 19.26
C ASN A 57 9.88 -9.75 19.40
N GLU A 58 8.79 -9.22 18.83
CA GLU A 58 7.45 -9.85 18.89
C GLU A 58 7.25 -10.76 17.68
N TRP A 59 7.19 -12.07 17.93
CA TRP A 59 7.22 -13.10 16.88
C TRP A 59 5.98 -13.03 15.97
N GLU A 60 4.84 -12.65 16.53
CA GLU A 60 3.52 -12.49 15.87
C GLU A 60 3.56 -11.48 14.74
N ILE A 61 4.45 -10.49 14.82
CA ILE A 61 4.61 -9.43 13.84
C ILE A 61 5.84 -9.74 12.97
N THR A 62 6.96 -10.05 13.63
CA THR A 62 8.25 -10.27 12.99
C THR A 62 8.19 -11.35 11.89
N PHE A 63 7.58 -12.50 12.19
CA PHE A 63 7.60 -13.66 11.29
C PHE A 63 6.30 -13.86 10.52
N GLU A 64 5.18 -13.34 11.02
CA GLU A 64 3.86 -13.55 10.41
C GLU A 64 3.35 -12.34 9.61
N GLU A 65 3.82 -11.11 9.86
CA GLU A 65 3.42 -9.91 9.11
C GLU A 65 4.20 -9.74 7.80
N ILE A 66 3.97 -10.67 6.88
CA ILE A 66 4.81 -10.88 5.70
C ILE A 66 4.42 -10.02 4.49
N HIS A 67 3.30 -9.29 4.55
CA HIS A 67 2.82 -8.43 3.45
C HIS A 67 3.78 -7.27 3.12
N ARG A 68 4.70 -6.94 4.03
CA ARG A 68 5.79 -5.96 3.83
C ARG A 68 6.66 -6.24 2.61
N ASN A 69 6.87 -7.52 2.26
CA ASN A 69 7.53 -7.90 1.00
C ASN A 69 6.74 -7.36 -0.19
N GLY A 70 5.42 -7.49 -0.13
CA GLY A 70 4.52 -6.95 -1.14
C GLY A 70 4.56 -5.44 -1.23
N ALA A 71 4.64 -4.74 -0.09
CA ALA A 71 4.78 -3.29 -0.07
C ALA A 71 6.08 -2.80 -0.74
N ILE A 72 7.18 -3.56 -0.65
CA ILE A 72 8.45 -3.26 -1.34
C ILE A 72 8.29 -3.42 -2.85
N ALA A 73 7.70 -4.53 -3.31
CA ALA A 73 7.41 -4.72 -4.73
C ALA A 73 6.48 -3.63 -5.29
N PHE A 74 5.46 -3.24 -4.53
CA PHE A 74 4.56 -2.14 -4.89
C PHE A 74 5.29 -0.80 -4.94
N ALA A 75 6.26 -0.56 -4.07
CA ALA A 75 7.09 0.65 -4.12
C ALA A 75 7.96 0.71 -5.39
N ILE A 76 8.48 -0.44 -5.87
CA ILE A 76 9.20 -0.53 -7.14
C ILE A 76 8.28 -0.20 -8.32
N TYR A 77 7.10 -0.82 -8.37
CA TYR A 77 6.06 -0.53 -9.35
C TYR A 77 5.69 0.95 -9.36
N ASN A 78 5.38 1.51 -8.19
CA ASN A 78 4.92 2.89 -8.06
C ASN A 78 6.04 3.90 -8.42
N PHE A 79 7.30 3.56 -8.15
CA PHE A 79 8.44 4.38 -8.58
C PHE A 79 8.51 4.50 -10.09
N TYR A 80 8.44 3.38 -10.82
CA TYR A 80 8.45 3.43 -12.28
C TYR A 80 7.22 4.17 -12.81
N ARG A 81 6.01 3.81 -12.35
CA ARG A 81 4.75 4.44 -12.76
C ARG A 81 4.81 5.97 -12.61
N PHE A 82 5.29 6.45 -11.46
CA PHE A 82 5.31 7.88 -11.16
C PHE A 82 6.45 8.64 -11.86
N THR A 83 7.67 8.10 -11.86
CA THR A 83 8.85 8.82 -12.35
C THR A 83 9.11 8.62 -13.84
N GLY A 84 8.60 7.53 -14.42
CA GLY A 84 8.97 7.06 -15.76
C GLY A 84 10.37 6.42 -15.83
N ASP A 85 11.13 6.39 -14.73
CA ASP A 85 12.48 5.81 -14.68
C ASP A 85 12.41 4.28 -14.61
N TYR A 86 12.39 3.64 -15.77
CA TYR A 86 12.44 2.18 -15.86
C TYR A 86 13.81 1.60 -15.48
N SER A 87 14.90 2.40 -15.54
CA SER A 87 16.28 1.89 -15.36
C SER A 87 16.49 1.21 -14.01
N TYR A 88 15.72 1.59 -12.98
CA TYR A 88 15.80 0.94 -11.66
C TYR A 88 15.58 -0.58 -11.74
N ILE A 89 14.63 -1.03 -12.55
CA ILE A 89 14.19 -2.43 -12.60
C ILE A 89 15.30 -3.35 -13.12
N PRO A 90 15.87 -3.16 -14.33
CA PRO A 90 16.98 -3.99 -14.79
C PRO A 90 18.25 -3.78 -13.96
N GLU A 91 18.53 -2.58 -13.45
CA GLU A 91 19.75 -2.37 -12.65
C GLU A 91 19.72 -3.08 -11.29
N LYS A 92 18.56 -3.13 -10.61
CA LYS A 92 18.43 -3.53 -9.20
C LYS A 92 17.09 -4.20 -8.89
N GLY A 93 15.99 -3.57 -9.30
CA GLY A 93 14.64 -3.91 -8.85
C GLY A 93 14.22 -5.34 -9.18
N LEU A 94 14.60 -5.86 -10.35
CA LEU A 94 14.21 -7.20 -10.77
C LEU A 94 14.79 -8.30 -9.88
N GLU A 95 16.01 -8.10 -9.36
CA GLU A 95 16.62 -9.05 -8.42
C GLU A 95 15.85 -9.09 -7.08
N VAL A 96 15.38 -7.93 -6.61
CA VAL A 96 14.53 -7.83 -5.40
C VAL A 96 13.18 -8.51 -5.64
N LEU A 97 12.55 -8.26 -6.79
CA LEU A 97 11.28 -8.87 -7.18
C LEU A 97 11.38 -10.40 -7.27
N ILE A 98 12.46 -10.93 -7.86
CA ILE A 98 12.74 -12.37 -7.91
C ILE A 98 12.84 -12.96 -6.50
N GLY A 99 13.61 -12.35 -5.59
CA GLY A 99 13.72 -12.81 -4.21
C GLY A 99 12.38 -12.84 -3.48
N ILE A 100 11.55 -11.80 -3.67
CA ILE A 100 10.20 -11.71 -3.09
C ILE A 100 9.25 -12.78 -3.68
N SER A 101 9.25 -12.99 -5.00
CA SER A 101 8.43 -14.01 -5.65
C SER A 101 8.80 -15.43 -5.22
N ARG A 102 10.09 -15.71 -5.02
CA ARG A 102 10.57 -16.97 -4.44
C ARG A 102 10.04 -17.21 -3.03
N PHE A 103 10.02 -16.16 -2.21
CA PHE A 103 9.40 -16.22 -0.89
C PHE A 103 7.91 -16.55 -1.00
N TRP A 104 7.15 -15.80 -1.81
CA TRP A 104 5.71 -16.04 -1.94
C TRP A 104 5.36 -17.42 -2.46
N GLN A 105 6.10 -17.93 -3.46
CA GLN A 105 5.87 -19.28 -3.98
C GLN A 105 6.10 -20.36 -2.91
N GLN A 106 7.13 -20.21 -2.07
CA GLN A 106 7.43 -21.17 -0.99
C GLN A 106 6.53 -20.99 0.23
N ARG A 107 6.03 -19.77 0.48
CA ARG A 107 5.17 -19.45 1.62
C ARG A 107 3.72 -19.87 1.42
N ALA A 108 3.26 -19.91 0.16
CA ALA A 108 1.95 -20.41 -0.21
C ALA A 108 1.89 -21.94 -0.13
N THR A 109 0.79 -22.47 0.37
CA THR A 109 0.52 -23.92 0.48
C THR A 109 -0.62 -24.29 -0.46
N TYR A 110 -0.47 -25.34 -1.25
CA TYR A 110 -1.60 -25.87 -2.03
C TYR A 110 -2.54 -26.69 -1.13
N SER A 111 -3.75 -26.20 -0.91
CA SER A 111 -4.79 -26.88 -0.14
C SER A 111 -5.59 -27.82 -1.04
N THR A 112 -5.45 -29.13 -0.82
CA THR A 112 -6.26 -30.14 -1.51
C THR A 112 -7.74 -30.07 -1.15
N ASN A 113 -8.07 -29.60 0.05
CA ASN A 113 -9.46 -29.40 0.49
C ASN A 113 -10.15 -28.27 -0.29
N ARG A 114 -9.42 -27.19 -0.59
CA ARG A 114 -9.96 -26.02 -1.32
C ARG A 114 -9.66 -26.07 -2.83
N ASN A 115 -8.77 -26.95 -3.28
CA ASN A 115 -8.20 -26.96 -4.63
C ASN A 115 -7.63 -25.58 -5.02
N LYS A 116 -6.93 -24.93 -4.07
CA LYS A 116 -6.40 -23.57 -4.18
C LYS A 116 -5.10 -23.42 -3.38
N TYR A 117 -4.28 -22.44 -3.74
CA TYR A 117 -3.18 -21.98 -2.90
C TYR A 117 -3.69 -21.07 -1.78
N VAL A 118 -3.25 -21.34 -0.56
CA VAL A 118 -3.61 -20.63 0.67
C VAL A 118 -2.34 -20.12 1.35
N ILE A 119 -2.46 -19.05 2.13
CA ILE A 119 -1.38 -18.57 2.99
C ILE A 119 -1.89 -18.63 4.43
N LEU A 120 -1.27 -19.49 5.23
CA LEU A 120 -1.70 -19.84 6.58
C LEU A 120 -0.79 -19.22 7.63
N GLY A 121 -1.30 -18.91 8.83
CA GLY A 121 -0.52 -18.38 9.96
C GLY A 121 0.18 -17.07 9.63
N VAL A 122 -0.58 -16.03 9.31
CA VAL A 122 -0.10 -14.70 8.97
C VAL A 122 -0.71 -13.64 9.87
N THR A 123 -0.08 -12.47 9.88
CA THR A 123 -0.62 -11.24 10.44
C THR A 123 -0.82 -10.27 9.27
N GLY A 124 -2.04 -9.77 9.10
CA GLY A 124 -2.32 -8.72 8.13
C GLY A 124 -1.90 -7.35 8.67
N PRO A 125 -2.16 -6.24 7.95
CA PRO A 125 -2.05 -4.91 8.51
C PRO A 125 -2.83 -4.73 9.82
N ASN A 126 -3.93 -5.46 10.02
CA ASN A 126 -4.61 -5.50 11.31
C ASN A 126 -3.85 -6.35 12.34
N GLU A 127 -2.92 -5.75 13.08
CA GLU A 127 -2.15 -6.45 14.13
C GLU A 127 -2.97 -6.85 15.38
N TYR A 128 -4.25 -6.46 15.47
CA TYR A 128 -5.16 -6.98 16.51
C TYR A 128 -5.63 -8.40 16.22
N GLU A 129 -5.10 -9.00 15.18
CA GLU A 129 -5.28 -10.40 14.85
C GLU A 129 -4.02 -10.97 14.23
N ASN A 130 -3.49 -12.03 14.83
CA ASN A 130 -2.29 -12.72 14.38
C ASN A 130 -2.57 -14.21 14.21
N ASN A 131 -1.63 -14.92 13.57
CA ASN A 131 -1.75 -16.33 13.22
C ASN A 131 -3.07 -16.66 12.49
N VAL A 132 -3.55 -15.72 11.67
CA VAL A 132 -4.77 -15.90 10.87
C VAL A 132 -4.48 -16.63 9.56
N ASN A 133 -5.52 -17.18 8.94
CA ASN A 133 -5.41 -17.86 7.66
C ASN A 133 -6.06 -17.03 6.55
N ASN A 134 -5.39 -16.96 5.41
CA ASN A 134 -5.90 -16.37 4.19
C ASN A 134 -6.28 -14.89 4.35
N ASN A 135 -5.43 -14.10 5.00
CA ASN A 135 -5.64 -12.67 5.05
C ASN A 135 -5.77 -12.12 3.61
N PHE A 136 -6.89 -11.46 3.30
CA PHE A 136 -7.20 -11.05 1.93
C PHE A 136 -6.10 -10.18 1.33
N TYR A 137 -5.67 -9.15 2.05
CA TYR A 137 -4.63 -8.24 1.57
C TYR A 137 -3.31 -8.96 1.31
N THR A 138 -2.88 -9.80 2.25
CA THR A 138 -1.64 -10.59 2.13
C THR A 138 -1.70 -11.54 0.93
N ASN A 139 -2.79 -12.27 0.74
CA ASN A 139 -2.97 -13.15 -0.42
C ASN A 139 -2.97 -12.34 -1.72
N TYR A 140 -3.63 -11.17 -1.73
CA TYR A 140 -3.79 -10.37 -2.93
C TYR A 140 -2.47 -9.76 -3.38
N ILE A 141 -1.73 -9.18 -2.44
CA ILE A 141 -0.42 -8.61 -2.73
C ILE A 141 0.60 -9.69 -3.09
N ALA A 142 0.52 -10.89 -2.51
CA ALA A 142 1.36 -12.02 -2.89
C ALA A 142 1.15 -12.43 -4.35
N LYS A 143 -0.12 -12.62 -4.76
CA LYS A 143 -0.49 -12.89 -6.16
C LYS A 143 0.02 -11.77 -7.07
N TRP A 144 -0.28 -10.53 -6.73
CA TRP A 144 0.10 -9.36 -7.53
C TRP A 144 1.62 -9.24 -7.69
N CYS A 145 2.41 -9.49 -6.64
CA CYS A 145 3.87 -9.46 -6.72
C CYS A 145 4.41 -10.48 -7.72
N ILE A 146 3.88 -11.70 -7.70
CA ILE A 146 4.30 -12.74 -8.63
C ILE A 146 3.97 -12.33 -10.07
N ASP A 147 2.74 -11.90 -10.33
CA ASP A 147 2.32 -11.48 -11.67
C ASP A 147 3.16 -10.29 -12.18
N TYR A 148 3.37 -9.28 -11.34
CA TYR A 148 4.21 -8.13 -11.67
C TYR A 148 5.66 -8.55 -11.94
N THR A 149 6.22 -9.46 -11.16
CA THR A 149 7.58 -9.96 -11.38
C THR A 149 7.69 -10.68 -12.72
N LEU A 150 6.72 -11.53 -13.06
CA LEU A 150 6.70 -12.24 -14.34
C LEU A 150 6.60 -11.26 -15.52
N GLU A 151 5.77 -10.22 -15.41
CA GLU A 151 5.68 -9.14 -16.40
C GLU A 151 7.03 -8.42 -16.57
N GLN A 152 7.69 -8.06 -15.46
CA GLN A 152 8.97 -7.37 -15.52
C GLN A 152 10.11 -8.26 -16.06
N ILE A 153 10.09 -9.57 -15.81
CA ILE A 153 11.04 -10.51 -16.43
C ILE A 153 10.87 -10.47 -17.95
N ALA A 154 9.65 -10.62 -18.45
CA ALA A 154 9.38 -10.60 -19.89
C ALA A 154 9.77 -9.27 -20.54
N LYS A 155 9.44 -8.14 -19.90
CA LYS A 155 9.80 -6.81 -20.39
C LYS A 155 11.31 -6.57 -20.40
N VAL A 156 12.03 -7.01 -19.35
CA VAL A 156 13.50 -6.90 -19.29
C VAL A 156 14.17 -7.84 -20.30
N GLU A 157 13.61 -9.02 -20.57
CA GLU A 157 14.08 -9.91 -21.63
C GLU A 157 13.99 -9.26 -23.02
N GLU A 158 12.86 -8.62 -23.32
CA GLU A 158 12.60 -7.95 -24.60
C GLU A 158 13.42 -6.66 -24.77
N GLU A 159 13.40 -5.77 -23.78
CA GLU A 159 13.94 -4.41 -23.92
C GLU A 159 15.38 -4.27 -23.39
N TYR A 160 15.83 -5.15 -22.49
CA TYR A 160 17.14 -5.07 -21.81
C TYR A 160 17.87 -6.43 -21.75
N PRO A 161 18.13 -7.09 -22.89
CA PRO A 161 18.61 -8.48 -22.94
C PRO A 161 19.96 -8.73 -22.24
N ALA A 162 20.83 -7.71 -22.17
CA ALA A 162 22.10 -7.81 -21.46
C ALA A 162 21.90 -7.88 -19.94
N ASP A 163 21.01 -7.04 -19.39
CA ASP A 163 20.64 -7.08 -17.98
C ASP A 163 19.86 -8.35 -17.66
N HIS A 164 18.94 -8.76 -18.53
CA HIS A 164 18.24 -10.04 -18.40
C HIS A 164 19.23 -11.20 -18.24
N SER A 165 20.20 -11.32 -19.15
CA SER A 165 21.22 -12.37 -19.11
C SER A 165 22.02 -12.34 -17.81
N ARG A 166 22.44 -11.14 -17.36
CA ARG A 166 23.17 -10.95 -16.10
C ARG A 166 22.33 -11.41 -14.89
N ILE A 167 21.06 -11.02 -14.85
CA ILE A 167 20.14 -11.32 -13.74
C ILE A 167 19.82 -12.81 -13.70
N MET A 168 19.55 -13.45 -14.85
CA MET A 168 19.27 -14.88 -14.92
C MET A 168 20.48 -15.69 -14.45
N VAL A 169 21.71 -15.32 -14.86
CA VAL A 169 22.94 -15.95 -14.36
C VAL A 169 23.11 -15.74 -12.86
N LYS A 170 22.92 -14.51 -12.35
CA LYS A 170 23.10 -14.19 -10.93
C LYS A 170 22.09 -14.91 -10.04
N THR A 171 20.84 -14.98 -10.46
CA THR A 171 19.74 -15.55 -9.68
C THR A 171 19.56 -17.05 -9.90
N ASN A 172 20.21 -17.62 -10.93
CA ASN A 172 20.03 -18.99 -11.39
C ASN A 172 18.54 -19.33 -11.57
N LEU A 173 17.78 -18.42 -12.19
CA LEU A 173 16.36 -18.54 -12.43
C LEU A 173 16.09 -19.34 -13.71
N ASP A 174 15.12 -20.26 -13.65
CA ASP A 174 14.73 -21.09 -14.79
C ASP A 174 13.22 -21.04 -15.08
N ALA A 175 12.83 -21.49 -16.28
CA ALA A 175 11.44 -21.47 -16.72
C ALA A 175 10.51 -22.37 -15.89
N ALA A 176 11.02 -23.43 -15.27
CA ALA A 176 10.22 -24.32 -14.43
C ALA A 176 9.87 -23.64 -13.09
N GLU A 177 10.77 -22.82 -12.56
CA GLU A 177 10.52 -21.96 -11.41
C GLU A 177 9.44 -20.91 -11.73
N LEU A 178 9.52 -20.24 -12.88
CA LEU A 178 8.49 -19.28 -13.31
C LEU A 178 7.10 -19.92 -13.44
N ALA A 179 7.03 -21.13 -13.98
CA ALA A 179 5.77 -21.87 -14.09
C ALA A 179 5.15 -22.17 -12.71
N LYS A 180 5.97 -22.54 -11.71
CA LYS A 180 5.50 -22.76 -10.34
C LYS A 180 4.99 -21.47 -9.70
N TRP A 181 5.65 -20.34 -9.94
CA TRP A 181 5.18 -19.04 -9.46
C TRP A 181 3.80 -18.74 -10.05
N LYS A 182 3.64 -18.91 -11.37
CA LYS A 182 2.35 -18.67 -12.05
C LYS A 182 1.23 -19.56 -11.52
N MET A 183 1.51 -20.83 -11.22
CA MET A 183 0.53 -21.74 -10.59
C MET A 183 0.03 -21.20 -9.24
N VAL A 184 0.91 -20.64 -8.41
CA VAL A 184 0.54 -20.02 -7.12
C VAL A 184 -0.34 -18.80 -7.35
N ALA A 185 0.06 -17.89 -8.23
CA ALA A 185 -0.69 -16.67 -8.52
C ALA A 185 -2.09 -16.96 -9.07
N ASP A 186 -2.20 -17.88 -10.05
CA ASP A 186 -3.49 -18.25 -10.67
C ASP A 186 -4.40 -19.03 -9.74
N GLY A 187 -3.81 -19.79 -8.82
CA GLY A 187 -4.54 -20.64 -7.89
C GLY A 187 -4.80 -20.00 -6.52
N MET A 188 -4.42 -18.74 -6.29
CA MET A 188 -4.55 -18.08 -4.98
C MET A 188 -6.01 -18.02 -4.51
N TYR A 189 -6.24 -18.32 -3.23
CA TYR A 189 -7.54 -18.23 -2.58
C TYR A 189 -7.77 -16.84 -1.98
N PHE A 190 -8.99 -16.34 -2.11
CA PHE A 190 -9.46 -15.10 -1.47
C PHE A 190 -10.75 -15.43 -0.72
N PRO A 191 -10.80 -15.26 0.61
CA PRO A 191 -12.03 -15.52 1.34
C PRO A 191 -13.08 -14.45 1.00
N TYR A 192 -14.30 -14.86 0.69
CA TYR A 192 -15.39 -13.98 0.26
C TYR A 192 -16.70 -14.39 0.93
N SER A 193 -17.48 -13.41 1.38
CA SER A 193 -18.81 -13.61 1.94
C SER A 193 -19.86 -13.16 0.92
N GLU A 194 -20.56 -14.12 0.33
CA GLU A 194 -21.67 -13.85 -0.60
C GLU A 194 -22.82 -13.10 0.08
N GLU A 195 -23.06 -13.38 1.37
CA GLU A 195 -24.12 -12.72 2.15
C GLU A 195 -23.84 -11.22 2.35
N ASN A 196 -22.59 -10.87 2.64
CA ASN A 196 -22.19 -9.47 2.88
C ASN A 196 -21.67 -8.77 1.61
N GLY A 197 -21.42 -9.50 0.53
CA GLY A 197 -20.85 -8.98 -0.71
C GLY A 197 -19.39 -8.53 -0.60
N VAL A 198 -18.64 -8.99 0.39
CA VAL A 198 -17.27 -8.52 0.68
C VAL A 198 -16.24 -9.64 0.77
N TYR A 199 -15.00 -9.35 0.35
CA TYR A 199 -13.84 -10.13 0.75
C TYR A 199 -13.70 -10.07 2.26
N LEU A 200 -13.52 -11.23 2.89
CA LEU A 200 -13.27 -11.30 4.31
C LEU A 200 -11.82 -10.94 4.61
N GLN A 201 -11.58 -10.24 5.72
CA GLN A 201 -10.22 -9.88 6.12
C GLN A 201 -9.36 -11.13 6.28
N GLN A 202 -9.94 -12.24 6.78
CA GLN A 202 -9.34 -13.57 6.86
C GLN A 202 -10.44 -14.63 7.00
N ASP A 203 -10.07 -15.92 6.90
CA ASP A 203 -10.97 -17.01 7.30
C ASP A 203 -11.36 -16.86 8.79
N GLY A 204 -12.65 -17.02 9.11
CA GLY A 204 -13.18 -16.96 10.48
C GLY A 204 -13.53 -15.55 10.99
N PHE A 205 -13.38 -14.49 10.19
CA PHE A 205 -13.74 -13.12 10.61
C PHE A 205 -15.21 -13.01 11.08
N LEU A 206 -16.13 -13.71 10.40
CA LEU A 206 -17.57 -13.69 10.71
C LEU A 206 -17.96 -14.55 11.91
N ASP A 207 -17.07 -15.35 12.48
CA ASP A 207 -17.36 -16.17 13.67
C ASP A 207 -17.38 -15.33 14.97
N LYS A 208 -17.03 -14.05 14.86
CA LYS A 208 -16.89 -13.11 15.98
C LYS A 208 -18.20 -12.42 16.30
N GLU A 209 -18.31 -11.89 17.52
CA GLU A 209 -19.41 -11.01 17.88
C GLU A 209 -19.22 -9.63 17.22
N LEU A 210 -19.94 -9.40 16.13
CA LEU A 210 -19.82 -8.19 15.31
C LEU A 210 -20.51 -6.98 15.97
N VAL A 211 -19.84 -6.38 16.96
CA VAL A 211 -20.23 -5.10 17.58
C VAL A 211 -19.44 -3.97 16.94
N LYS A 212 -20.14 -2.94 16.44
CA LYS A 212 -19.50 -1.77 15.81
C LYS A 212 -18.81 -0.91 16.87
N VAL A 213 -17.76 -0.19 16.48
CA VAL A 213 -17.03 0.74 17.36
C VAL A 213 -17.94 1.83 17.94
N ALA A 214 -18.97 2.25 17.19
CA ALA A 214 -19.96 3.22 17.65
C ALA A 214 -20.79 2.71 18.86
N ASP A 215 -20.97 1.39 18.98
CA ASP A 215 -21.73 0.73 20.03
C ASP A 215 -20.82 0.25 21.19
N LEU A 216 -19.50 0.36 21.03
CA LEU A 216 -18.54 0.07 22.09
C LEU A 216 -18.50 1.22 23.11
N ASP A 217 -18.56 0.88 24.41
CA ASP A 217 -18.42 1.86 25.48
C ASP A 217 -17.08 2.61 25.36
N LYS A 218 -17.16 3.95 25.25
CA LYS A 218 -16.00 4.84 25.15
C LYS A 218 -15.03 4.68 26.32
N SER A 219 -15.52 4.26 27.50
CA SER A 219 -14.68 3.97 28.67
C SER A 219 -13.69 2.82 28.41
N GLN A 220 -13.93 1.99 27.40
CA GLN A 220 -13.10 0.84 27.02
C GLN A 220 -12.05 1.17 25.96
N ARG A 221 -11.99 2.43 25.47
CA ARG A 221 -11.03 2.86 24.45
C ARG A 221 -9.85 3.69 25.02
N PRO A 222 -8.62 3.56 24.48
CA PRO A 222 -8.24 2.66 23.40
C PRO A 222 -8.14 1.21 23.89
N ILE A 223 -8.49 0.25 23.03
CA ILE A 223 -8.66 -1.14 23.45
C ILE A 223 -7.32 -1.81 23.76
N ASN A 224 -6.23 -1.47 23.05
CA ASN A 224 -4.88 -1.97 23.36
C ASN A 224 -4.38 -1.62 24.77
N GLN A 225 -4.91 -0.55 25.39
CA GLN A 225 -4.52 -0.14 26.75
C GLN A 225 -5.46 -0.68 27.82
N LYS A 226 -6.67 -1.10 27.46
CA LYS A 226 -7.76 -1.39 28.41
C LYS A 226 -8.26 -2.83 28.38
N TRP A 227 -7.99 -3.56 27.31
CA TRP A 227 -8.39 -4.96 27.15
C TRP A 227 -7.17 -5.87 27.27
N SER A 228 -7.41 -7.12 27.67
CA SER A 228 -6.40 -8.17 27.50
C SER A 228 -6.20 -8.46 26.01
N TRP A 229 -4.97 -8.82 25.63
CA TRP A 229 -4.66 -9.19 24.25
C TRP A 229 -5.50 -10.38 23.76
N ASP A 230 -5.75 -11.38 24.62
CA ASP A 230 -6.72 -12.47 24.36
C ASP A 230 -8.06 -11.96 23.86
N ARG A 231 -8.62 -10.95 24.54
CA ARG A 231 -9.94 -10.41 24.20
C ARG A 231 -9.90 -9.68 22.85
N ILE A 232 -8.81 -8.96 22.57
CA ILE A 232 -8.61 -8.25 21.31
C ILE A 232 -8.55 -9.23 20.14
N LEU A 233 -7.77 -10.31 20.25
CA LEU A 233 -7.57 -11.31 19.19
C LEU A 233 -8.85 -11.99 18.70
N ARG A 234 -9.87 -12.10 19.57
CA ARG A 234 -11.17 -12.69 19.25
C ARG A 234 -12.29 -11.67 19.11
N SER A 235 -11.96 -10.40 18.93
CA SER A 235 -12.89 -9.29 18.71
C SER A 235 -12.99 -8.91 17.23
N PRO A 236 -14.06 -8.23 16.78
CA PRO A 236 -14.18 -7.79 15.39
C PRO A 236 -13.32 -6.56 15.09
N TYR A 237 -12.63 -5.99 16.08
CA TYR A 237 -12.00 -4.69 15.94
C TYR A 237 -10.72 -4.73 15.12
N ILE A 238 -10.59 -3.71 14.28
CA ILE A 238 -9.50 -3.57 13.33
C ILE A 238 -8.64 -2.38 13.74
N LYS A 239 -7.35 -2.62 14.00
CA LYS A 239 -6.36 -1.60 14.39
C LYS A 239 -6.24 -0.51 13.33
N GLN A 240 -6.10 -0.93 12.07
CA GLN A 240 -5.84 -0.09 10.90
C GLN A 240 -6.34 -0.73 9.61
N ALA A 241 -6.40 0.05 8.51
CA ALA A 241 -6.84 -0.44 7.22
C ALA A 241 -6.12 -1.75 6.84
N ASP A 242 -6.88 -2.80 6.55
CA ASP A 242 -6.38 -4.13 6.14
C ASP A 242 -6.97 -4.51 4.77
N VAL A 243 -8.24 -4.92 4.71
CA VAL A 243 -8.93 -5.09 3.41
C VAL A 243 -8.93 -3.78 2.64
N LEU A 244 -9.25 -2.68 3.33
CA LEU A 244 -9.21 -1.34 2.75
C LEU A 244 -7.79 -0.92 2.32
N GLN A 245 -6.72 -1.44 2.94
CA GLN A 245 -5.36 -1.20 2.45
C GLN A 245 -5.13 -1.81 1.06
N GLY A 246 -5.71 -2.99 0.80
CA GLY A 246 -5.72 -3.61 -0.52
C GLY A 246 -6.48 -2.79 -1.56
N PHE A 247 -7.67 -2.30 -1.22
CA PHE A 247 -8.45 -1.43 -2.09
C PHE A 247 -7.75 -0.11 -2.41
N TYR A 248 -6.93 0.43 -1.50
CA TYR A 248 -6.14 1.63 -1.78
C TYR A 248 -4.96 1.35 -2.72
N PHE A 249 -4.24 0.23 -2.56
CA PHE A 249 -3.12 -0.10 -3.46
C PHE A 249 -3.58 -0.47 -4.86
N PHE A 250 -4.70 -1.19 -4.97
CA PHE A 250 -5.23 -1.77 -6.20
C PHE A 250 -6.58 -1.15 -6.56
N GLU A 251 -6.72 0.15 -6.36
CA GLU A 251 -7.97 0.90 -6.58
C GLU A 251 -8.55 0.66 -7.98
N ASP A 252 -7.69 0.55 -9.00
CA ASP A 252 -8.03 0.30 -10.39
C ASP A 252 -8.44 -1.15 -10.70
N HIS A 253 -8.27 -2.08 -9.76
CA HIS A 253 -8.72 -3.46 -9.90
C HIS A 253 -10.15 -3.70 -9.37
N PHE A 254 -10.73 -2.72 -8.68
CA PHE A 254 -12.04 -2.81 -8.07
C PHE A 254 -12.96 -1.70 -8.56
N THR A 255 -14.26 -1.99 -8.60
CA THR A 255 -15.27 -0.97 -8.89
C THR A 255 -15.47 -0.04 -7.70
N ARG A 256 -15.99 1.16 -7.95
CA ARG A 256 -16.35 2.11 -6.89
C ARG A 256 -17.41 1.51 -5.95
N GLU A 257 -18.34 0.73 -6.49
CA GLU A 257 -19.38 0.04 -5.75
C GLU A 257 -18.79 -1.01 -4.82
N GLN A 258 -17.79 -1.78 -5.27
CA GLN A 258 -17.07 -2.70 -4.40
C GLN A 258 -16.32 -1.95 -3.29
N LEU A 259 -15.65 -0.84 -3.60
CA LEU A 259 -15.01 -0.01 -2.57
C LEU A 259 -16.04 0.43 -1.53
N GLU A 260 -17.21 0.93 -1.97
CA GLU A 260 -18.27 1.37 -1.06
C GLU A 260 -18.74 0.25 -0.13
N GLN A 261 -19.03 -0.93 -0.67
CA GLN A 261 -19.45 -2.10 0.11
C GLN A 261 -18.43 -2.50 1.17
N HIS A 262 -17.14 -2.55 0.80
CA HIS A 262 -16.08 -2.93 1.72
C HIS A 262 -15.84 -1.83 2.76
N PHE A 263 -15.91 -0.57 2.37
CA PHE A 263 -15.78 0.56 3.27
C PHE A 263 -16.90 0.57 4.32
N ASP A 264 -18.15 0.38 3.89
CA ASP A 264 -19.33 0.30 4.77
C ASP A 264 -19.28 -0.88 5.73
N PHE A 265 -18.66 -1.99 5.31
CA PHE A 265 -18.49 -3.15 6.16
C PHE A 265 -17.36 -2.95 7.19
N TYR A 266 -16.18 -2.50 6.77
CA TYR A 266 -14.98 -2.52 7.61
C TYR A 266 -14.73 -1.26 8.44
N GLU A 267 -15.09 -0.08 7.94
CA GLU A 267 -14.87 1.17 8.69
C GLU A 267 -15.56 1.15 10.07
N PRO A 268 -16.81 0.66 10.21
CA PRO A 268 -17.48 0.62 11.50
C PRO A 268 -16.82 -0.27 12.56
N TYR A 269 -15.95 -1.20 12.16
CA TYR A 269 -15.16 -2.06 13.06
C TYR A 269 -13.74 -1.56 13.26
N THR A 270 -13.32 -0.50 12.56
CA THR A 270 -11.96 0.04 12.65
C THR A 270 -11.84 1.03 13.79
N VAL A 271 -10.96 0.74 14.76
CA VAL A 271 -10.74 1.62 15.93
C VAL A 271 -9.81 2.78 15.63
N HIS A 272 -8.98 2.68 14.58
CA HIS A 272 -7.96 3.67 14.22
C HIS A 272 -6.94 3.91 15.34
N GLU A 273 -6.53 2.85 16.04
CA GLU A 273 -5.53 2.89 17.12
C GLU A 273 -4.09 2.73 16.58
N SER A 274 -3.91 3.04 15.29
CA SER A 274 -2.63 3.21 14.64
C SER A 274 -2.64 4.50 13.85
N SER A 275 -1.50 5.19 13.88
CA SER A 275 -1.26 6.41 13.12
C SER A 275 -1.38 6.23 11.59
N LEU A 276 -1.29 4.98 11.10
CA LEU A 276 -1.43 4.63 9.68
C LEU A 276 -2.89 4.62 9.21
N SER A 277 -3.84 4.43 10.12
CA SER A 277 -5.23 4.12 9.76
C SER A 277 -5.99 5.30 9.13
N PRO A 278 -6.01 6.51 9.72
CA PRO A 278 -6.92 7.56 9.28
C PRO A 278 -6.67 8.03 7.85
N CYS A 279 -5.42 8.09 7.36
CA CYS A 279 -5.17 8.64 6.03
C CYS A 279 -5.72 7.76 4.89
N VAL A 280 -5.65 6.42 5.00
CA VAL A 280 -6.25 5.51 4.01
C VAL A 280 -7.76 5.69 3.97
N HIS A 281 -8.39 5.77 5.14
CA HIS A 281 -9.84 5.99 5.25
C HIS A 281 -10.24 7.39 4.75
N SER A 282 -9.42 8.42 5.00
CA SER A 282 -9.62 9.76 4.45
C SER A 282 -9.63 9.77 2.93
N ILE A 283 -8.67 9.06 2.30
CA ILE A 283 -8.55 8.98 0.84
C ILE A 283 -9.77 8.26 0.26
N GLN A 284 -10.14 7.11 0.81
CA GLN A 284 -11.28 6.34 0.29
C GLN A 284 -12.62 7.02 0.55
N ALA A 285 -12.82 7.66 1.70
CA ALA A 285 -14.00 8.47 1.94
C ALA A 285 -14.13 9.62 0.93
N ALA A 286 -13.01 10.26 0.55
CA ALA A 286 -13.02 11.28 -0.49
C ALA A 286 -13.41 10.71 -1.87
N VAL A 287 -12.85 9.55 -2.25
CA VAL A 287 -13.22 8.83 -3.49
C VAL A 287 -14.72 8.51 -3.51
N LEU A 288 -15.27 8.07 -2.38
CA LEU A 288 -16.70 7.77 -2.22
C LEU A 288 -17.58 9.03 -2.15
N GLY A 289 -17.01 10.24 -2.08
CA GLY A 289 -17.75 11.49 -1.97
C GLY A 289 -18.26 11.79 -0.54
N ARG A 290 -17.76 11.07 0.47
CA ARG A 290 -18.14 11.20 1.89
C ARG A 290 -17.28 12.26 2.57
N MET A 291 -17.43 13.51 2.13
CA MET A 291 -16.49 14.59 2.45
C MET A 291 -16.39 14.92 3.95
N ASP A 292 -17.48 14.85 4.70
CA ASP A 292 -17.45 15.09 6.16
C ASP A 292 -16.64 14.01 6.90
N GLN A 293 -16.79 12.76 6.48
CA GLN A 293 -16.04 11.63 7.02
C GLN A 293 -14.56 11.73 6.61
N ALA A 294 -14.29 12.04 5.34
CA ALA A 294 -12.93 12.27 4.85
C ALA A 294 -12.22 13.39 5.63
N TYR A 295 -12.90 14.51 5.86
CA TYR A 295 -12.36 15.62 6.63
C TYR A 295 -12.10 15.25 8.09
N THR A 296 -13.00 14.49 8.72
CA THR A 296 -12.81 13.98 10.09
C THR A 296 -11.55 13.11 10.20
N PHE A 297 -11.34 12.20 9.24
CA PHE A 297 -10.13 11.39 9.19
C PHE A 297 -8.87 12.20 8.91
N TYR A 298 -8.96 13.19 8.01
CA TYR A 298 -7.89 14.14 7.74
C TYR A 298 -7.44 14.88 9.00
N LEU A 299 -8.37 15.35 9.83
CA LEU A 299 -8.03 16.03 11.09
C LEU A 299 -7.29 15.09 12.05
N ARG A 300 -7.69 13.82 12.14
CA ARG A 300 -6.98 12.83 12.97
C ARG A 300 -5.55 12.59 12.50
N THR A 301 -5.29 12.46 11.19
CA THR A 301 -3.91 12.26 10.70
C THR A 301 -3.06 13.52 10.83
N SER A 302 -3.61 14.70 10.50
CA SER A 302 -2.87 15.97 10.46
C SER A 302 -2.56 16.56 11.83
N ARG A 303 -3.32 16.18 12.86
CA ARG A 303 -3.18 16.68 14.22
C ARG A 303 -2.75 15.62 15.23
N LEU A 304 -2.39 14.42 14.76
CA LEU A 304 -2.09 13.26 15.61
C LEU A 304 -1.09 13.60 16.73
N ASP A 305 0.09 14.12 16.35
CA ASP A 305 1.14 14.47 17.31
C ASP A 305 0.85 15.80 18.04
N LEU A 306 0.18 16.75 17.38
CA LEU A 306 -0.09 18.09 17.94
C LEU A 306 -1.12 18.07 19.07
N ASP A 307 -2.13 17.20 18.95
CA ASP A 307 -3.19 17.04 19.94
C ASP A 307 -3.00 15.77 20.79
N ASP A 308 -1.91 15.03 20.55
CA ASP A 308 -1.57 13.78 21.22
C ASP A 308 -2.74 12.77 21.25
N TYR A 309 -3.35 12.54 20.09
CA TYR A 309 -4.57 11.72 19.94
C TYR A 309 -4.40 10.31 20.50
N ASN A 310 -3.21 9.73 20.33
CA ASN A 310 -2.88 8.38 20.80
C ASN A 310 -2.32 8.35 22.22
N LYS A 311 -1.92 9.50 22.80
CA LYS A 311 -1.21 9.60 24.09
C LYS A 311 0.16 8.91 24.08
N GLU A 312 0.90 9.15 23.01
CA GLU A 312 2.16 8.45 22.68
C GLU A 312 3.25 9.42 22.18
N VAL A 313 2.99 10.74 22.11
CA VAL A 313 3.94 11.71 21.50
C VAL A 313 5.29 11.80 22.24
N GLU A 314 5.30 11.43 23.53
CA GLU A 314 6.52 11.31 24.34
C GLU A 314 7.52 10.27 23.83
N GLU A 315 7.05 9.29 23.05
CA GLU A 315 7.87 8.26 22.40
C GLU A 315 8.49 8.72 21.08
N GLY A 316 7.97 9.81 20.49
CA GLY A 316 8.47 10.43 19.27
C GLY A 316 7.37 10.78 18.26
N CYS A 317 7.74 11.52 17.21
CA CYS A 317 6.79 11.90 16.15
C CYS A 317 6.43 10.73 15.23
N HIS A 318 5.18 10.67 14.82
CA HIS A 318 4.67 9.64 13.91
C HIS A 318 4.96 9.97 12.44
N ILE A 319 6.20 9.71 11.99
CA ILE A 319 6.69 10.01 10.63
C ILE A 319 5.73 9.53 9.52
N THR A 320 5.15 8.35 9.70
CA THR A 320 4.20 7.78 8.74
C THR A 320 2.90 8.58 8.64
N SER A 321 2.36 9.09 9.76
CA SER A 321 1.17 9.95 9.75
C SER A 321 1.44 11.31 9.12
N MET A 322 2.65 11.85 9.31
CA MET A 322 3.04 13.11 8.66
C MET A 322 3.00 12.97 7.12
N ALA A 323 3.52 11.85 6.58
CA ALA A 323 3.38 11.54 5.16
C ALA A 323 1.91 11.30 4.76
N GLY A 324 1.15 10.58 5.59
CA GLY A 324 -0.29 10.34 5.41
C GLY A 324 -1.13 11.60 5.34
N THR A 325 -0.73 12.66 6.05
CA THR A 325 -1.37 13.98 5.98
C THR A 325 -1.26 14.59 4.58
N TRP A 326 -0.06 14.54 3.99
CA TRP A 326 0.15 14.99 2.61
C TRP A 326 -0.64 14.13 1.62
N MET A 327 -0.63 12.81 1.79
CA MET A 327 -1.38 11.88 0.92
C MET A 327 -2.88 12.17 0.97
N SER A 328 -3.44 12.46 2.14
CA SER A 328 -4.87 12.80 2.28
C SER A 328 -5.26 14.06 1.49
N ILE A 329 -4.34 15.03 1.37
CA ILE A 329 -4.57 16.23 0.54
C ILE A 329 -4.43 15.90 -0.94
N VAL A 330 -3.36 15.24 -1.34
CA VAL A 330 -3.02 15.08 -2.76
C VAL A 330 -3.80 13.94 -3.41
N GLU A 331 -3.77 12.76 -2.80
CA GLU A 331 -4.45 11.57 -3.29
C GLU A 331 -5.91 11.49 -2.81
N GLY A 332 -6.24 12.08 -1.65
CA GLY A 332 -7.62 12.14 -1.16
C GLY A 332 -8.38 13.30 -1.81
N PHE A 333 -8.25 14.50 -1.27
CA PHE A 333 -9.02 15.67 -1.73
C PHE A 333 -8.66 16.11 -3.16
N GLY A 334 -7.39 16.09 -3.54
CA GLY A 334 -6.97 16.35 -4.92
C GLY A 334 -7.34 15.25 -5.90
N GLY A 335 -7.72 14.06 -5.42
CA GLY A 335 -8.02 12.89 -6.25
C GLY A 335 -6.87 12.49 -7.17
N MET A 336 -5.61 12.81 -6.83
CA MET A 336 -4.47 12.60 -7.71
C MET A 336 -4.19 11.11 -7.89
N ARG A 337 -4.14 10.64 -9.13
CA ARG A 337 -3.69 9.29 -9.50
C ARG A 337 -2.76 9.37 -10.72
N VAL A 338 -1.88 8.39 -10.85
CA VAL A 338 -1.16 8.15 -12.11
C VAL A 338 -1.82 6.98 -12.81
N LYS A 339 -2.42 7.21 -13.98
CA LYS A 339 -3.09 6.22 -14.84
C LYS A 339 -2.64 6.47 -16.28
N ASP A 340 -2.38 5.41 -17.03
CA ASP A 340 -1.96 5.49 -18.44
C ASP A 340 -0.83 6.52 -18.69
N ASP A 341 0.20 6.49 -17.84
CA ASP A 341 1.35 7.41 -17.86
C ASP A 341 1.03 8.91 -17.67
N ALA A 342 -0.20 9.26 -17.29
CA ALA A 342 -0.67 10.62 -17.07
C ALA A 342 -1.16 10.87 -15.64
N LEU A 343 -1.17 12.14 -15.24
CA LEU A 343 -1.77 12.58 -13.98
C LEU A 343 -3.27 12.77 -14.15
N HIS A 344 -4.04 12.13 -13.29
CA HIS A 344 -5.49 12.29 -13.18
C HIS A 344 -5.83 12.97 -11.87
N PHE A 345 -6.83 13.85 -11.88
CA PHE A 345 -7.35 14.57 -10.73
C PHE A 345 -8.88 14.49 -10.70
N GLU A 346 -9.41 14.27 -9.51
CA GLU A 346 -10.83 14.44 -9.20
C GLU A 346 -10.96 15.36 -7.97
N PRO A 347 -10.72 16.68 -8.13
CA PRO A 347 -10.63 17.59 -7.00
C PRO A 347 -11.94 17.70 -6.23
N ARG A 348 -11.84 17.67 -4.91
CA ARG A 348 -12.94 17.84 -3.96
C ARG A 348 -12.49 18.79 -2.86
N ILE A 349 -13.39 19.65 -2.40
CA ILE A 349 -13.12 20.57 -1.32
C ILE A 349 -14.10 20.34 -0.16
N PRO A 350 -13.61 20.15 1.08
CA PRO A 350 -14.48 20.09 2.25
C PRO A 350 -15.03 21.50 2.58
N GLN A 351 -16.21 21.58 3.17
CA GLN A 351 -16.91 22.85 3.46
C GLN A 351 -16.12 23.79 4.40
N GLN A 352 -15.15 23.25 5.13
CA GLN A 352 -14.33 23.97 6.09
C GLN A 352 -13.19 24.75 5.42
N TRP A 353 -12.95 24.60 4.11
CA TRP A 353 -11.87 25.27 3.39
C TRP A 353 -12.39 26.18 2.29
N ASP A 354 -11.82 27.38 2.18
CA ASP A 354 -12.03 28.26 1.02
C ASP A 354 -11.24 27.77 -0.21
N GLY A 355 -10.11 27.12 0.03
CA GLY A 355 -9.26 26.54 -1.00
C GLY A 355 -8.02 25.86 -0.41
N TYR A 356 -7.36 25.06 -1.23
CA TYR A 356 -6.07 24.45 -0.91
C TYR A 356 -5.19 24.40 -2.17
N SER A 357 -3.88 24.27 -1.97
CA SER A 357 -2.96 24.07 -3.09
C SER A 357 -1.81 23.16 -2.70
N PHE A 358 -1.29 22.45 -3.69
CA PHE A 358 -0.13 21.59 -3.54
C PHE A 358 0.73 21.61 -4.81
N LYS A 359 1.99 21.22 -4.67
CA LYS A 359 2.91 21.02 -5.79
C LYS A 359 3.31 19.56 -5.87
N ILE A 360 3.42 19.05 -7.09
CA ILE A 360 3.98 17.73 -7.39
C ILE A 360 5.04 17.86 -8.48
N ASN A 361 6.16 17.18 -8.31
CA ASN A 361 7.17 16.98 -9.34
C ASN A 361 6.83 15.71 -10.10
N PHE A 362 6.30 15.84 -11.31
CA PHE A 362 6.00 14.72 -12.18
C PHE A 362 6.95 14.75 -13.37
N ARG A 363 7.84 13.75 -13.43
CA ARG A 363 8.83 13.56 -14.53
C ARG A 363 9.67 14.81 -14.82
N GLY A 364 10.12 15.49 -13.75
CA GLY A 364 10.95 16.69 -13.83
C GLY A 364 10.17 17.99 -14.04
N GLN A 365 8.84 17.94 -14.08
CA GLN A 365 7.97 19.11 -14.24
C GLN A 365 7.18 19.35 -12.96
N VAL A 366 7.28 20.55 -12.39
CA VAL A 366 6.60 20.89 -11.13
C VAL A 366 5.23 21.48 -11.45
N LEU A 367 4.20 20.68 -11.28
CA LEU A 367 2.81 21.08 -11.41
C LEU A 367 2.29 21.60 -10.07
N LYS A 368 1.84 22.85 -10.02
CA LYS A 368 1.05 23.37 -8.91
C LYS A 368 -0.43 23.25 -9.24
N VAL A 369 -1.18 22.65 -8.31
CA VAL A 369 -2.63 22.52 -8.36
C VAL A 369 -3.22 23.37 -7.26
N SER A 370 -4.19 24.22 -7.59
CA SER A 370 -4.93 25.06 -6.62
C SER A 370 -6.42 24.83 -6.80
N VAL A 371 -7.11 24.49 -5.73
CA VAL A 371 -8.53 24.09 -5.75
C VAL A 371 -9.30 25.03 -4.83
N ASN A 372 -10.45 25.51 -5.29
CA ASN A 372 -11.45 26.19 -4.47
C ASN A 372 -12.86 25.69 -4.85
N ALA A 373 -13.91 26.27 -4.28
CA ALA A 373 -15.28 25.86 -4.55
C ALA A 373 -15.78 26.14 -5.99
N ALA A 374 -15.14 27.06 -6.71
CA ALA A 374 -15.55 27.49 -8.05
C ALA A 374 -14.72 26.86 -9.17
N ASP A 375 -13.40 26.74 -8.99
CA ASP A 375 -12.48 26.32 -10.05
C ASP A 375 -11.28 25.50 -9.53
N THR A 376 -10.67 24.74 -10.45
CA THR A 376 -9.35 24.15 -10.27
C THR A 376 -8.34 24.78 -11.22
N LYS A 377 -7.23 25.25 -10.66
CA LYS A 377 -6.17 25.98 -11.36
C LYS A 377 -4.87 25.18 -11.40
N PHE A 378 -4.25 25.16 -12.56
CA PHE A 378 -2.97 24.51 -12.82
C PHE A 378 -1.94 25.53 -13.29
N THR A 379 -0.74 25.48 -12.73
CA THR A 379 0.43 26.19 -13.26
C THR A 379 1.62 25.24 -13.31
N LEU A 380 2.32 25.22 -14.44
CA LEU A 380 3.45 24.34 -14.67
C LEU A 380 4.77 25.12 -14.63
N GLU A 381 5.66 24.74 -13.72
CA GLU A 381 7.07 25.11 -13.71
C GLU A 381 7.85 23.98 -14.41
N GLY A 382 8.25 24.18 -15.66
CA GLY A 382 8.90 23.16 -16.49
C GLY A 382 9.27 23.68 -17.88
N GLU A 383 9.73 22.79 -18.75
CA GLU A 383 10.18 23.13 -20.11
C GLU A 383 9.19 22.69 -21.21
N LYS A 384 8.29 21.74 -20.91
CA LYS A 384 7.40 21.13 -21.89
C LYS A 384 5.96 21.26 -21.42
N GLU A 385 5.00 21.13 -22.34
CA GLU A 385 3.60 20.98 -21.94
C GLU A 385 3.40 19.67 -21.16
N LEU A 386 2.38 19.66 -20.32
CA LEU A 386 1.95 18.49 -19.57
C LEU A 386 0.44 18.31 -19.74
N THR A 387 0.04 17.16 -20.26
CA THR A 387 -1.38 16.77 -20.30
C THR A 387 -1.76 16.13 -18.98
N VAL A 388 -2.78 16.69 -18.34
CA VAL A 388 -3.42 16.13 -17.13
C VAL A 388 -4.89 15.84 -17.43
N PHE A 389 -5.51 14.96 -16.66
CA PHE A 389 -6.94 14.66 -16.78
C PHE A 389 -7.67 15.17 -15.55
N VAL A 390 -8.71 15.97 -15.73
CA VAL A 390 -9.54 16.51 -14.64
C VAL A 390 -10.94 15.99 -14.84
N ASN A 391 -11.44 15.18 -13.90
CA ASN A 391 -12.75 14.51 -14.01
C ASN A 391 -12.92 13.78 -15.36
N GLY A 392 -11.86 13.13 -15.83
CA GLY A 392 -11.82 12.39 -17.10
C GLY A 392 -11.61 13.23 -18.37
N THR A 393 -11.52 14.56 -18.26
CA THR A 393 -11.29 15.45 -19.41
C THR A 393 -9.82 15.83 -19.51
N ALA A 394 -9.22 15.66 -20.69
CA ALA A 394 -7.82 16.04 -20.94
C ALA A 394 -7.64 17.57 -20.95
N VAL A 395 -6.61 18.04 -20.27
CA VAL A 395 -6.25 19.45 -20.09
C VAL A 395 -4.74 19.59 -20.30
N THR A 396 -4.34 20.35 -21.32
CA THR A 396 -2.94 20.66 -21.57
C THR A 396 -2.53 21.89 -20.76
N VAL A 397 -1.47 21.75 -19.97
CA VAL A 397 -0.88 22.84 -19.18
C VAL A 397 0.46 23.22 -19.80
N GLU A 398 0.55 24.41 -20.38
CA GLU A 398 1.80 24.93 -20.92
C GLU A 398 2.65 25.58 -19.80
N PRO A 399 4.00 25.54 -19.89
CA PRO A 399 4.88 26.21 -18.95
C PRO A 399 4.54 27.68 -18.74
N ASN A 400 4.55 28.14 -17.49
CA ASN A 400 4.27 29.53 -17.09
C ASN A 400 2.88 30.05 -17.49
N THR A 401 1.95 29.17 -17.84
CA THR A 401 0.54 29.53 -18.08
C THR A 401 -0.34 29.14 -16.88
N LEU A 402 -1.42 29.90 -16.68
CA LEU A 402 -2.48 29.55 -15.74
C LEU A 402 -3.63 28.92 -16.52
N VAL A 403 -3.89 27.64 -16.27
CA VAL A 403 -5.05 26.93 -16.81
C VAL A 403 -6.09 26.82 -15.72
N THR A 404 -7.34 27.18 -16.02
CA THR A 404 -8.48 27.10 -15.11
C THR A 404 -9.52 26.15 -15.69
N VAL A 405 -9.95 25.18 -14.89
CA VAL A 405 -10.97 24.16 -15.22
C VAL A 405 -12.17 24.33 -14.32
#